data_AF-A0A1F6R568-F1
#
_entry.id   AF-A0A1F6R568-F1
#
_cell.length_a   1.000
_cell.length_b   1.000
_cell.length_c   1.000
_cell.angle_alpha   90.00
_cell.angle_beta   90.00
_cell.angle_gamma   90.00
#
_symmetry.space_group_name_H-M   'P 1'
#
loop_
_entity.id
_entity.type
_entity.pdbx_description
1 polymer ?
#
loop_
_entity_poly.entity_id
_entity_poly.type
_entity_poly.pdbx_seq_one_letter_code
_entity_poly.pdbx_strand_id
1 'polypeptide(L)'
;MARSKLEYLRAPKLIFLWLLGSATALLGGMIAGNARMELGVSQQDFTMSLLISGFLFLVTGISWIYASSEIKDIEENLYEKG
;
A
#
# COMPACT_ATOMS: atom_id res chain seq x y z
N MET A 1 -31.29 -7.29 -2.21
CA MET A 1 -30.83 -7.38 -0.80
C MET A 1 -29.47 -8.05 -0.63
N ALA A 2 -29.04 -9.00 -1.48
CA ALA A 2 -27.71 -9.63 -1.38
C ALA A 2 -26.53 -8.67 -1.70
N ARG A 3 -26.75 -7.64 -2.52
CA ARG A 3 -25.72 -6.71 -3.03
C ARG A 3 -25.15 -5.78 -1.95
N SER A 4 -25.99 -5.20 -1.10
CA SER A 4 -25.54 -4.36 0.04
C SER A 4 -24.72 -5.14 1.05
N LYS A 5 -24.98 -6.44 1.22
CA LYS A 5 -24.15 -7.32 2.05
C LYS A 5 -22.78 -7.57 1.42
N LEU A 6 -22.69 -7.72 0.09
CA LEU A 6 -21.44 -7.96 -0.61
C LEU A 6 -20.52 -6.72 -0.58
N GLU A 7 -21.10 -5.53 -0.78
CA GLU A 7 -20.39 -4.24 -0.67
C GLU A 7 -19.93 -3.96 0.76
N TYR A 8 -20.79 -4.23 1.75
CA TYR A 8 -20.43 -4.13 3.16
C TYR A 8 -19.31 -5.09 3.56
N LEU A 9 -19.22 -6.27 2.93
CA LEU A 9 -18.14 -7.24 3.16
C LEU A 9 -16.82 -6.84 2.49
N ARG A 10 -16.85 -6.08 1.38
CA ARG A 10 -15.63 -5.61 0.68
C ARG A 10 -15.07 -4.31 1.23
N ALA A 11 -15.90 -3.44 1.81
CA ALA A 11 -15.46 -2.17 2.40
C ALA A 11 -14.31 -2.32 3.45
N PRO A 12 -14.35 -3.29 4.38
CA PRO A 12 -13.25 -3.52 5.32
C PRO A 12 -11.94 -3.90 4.64
N LYS A 13 -12.00 -4.69 3.55
CA LYS A 13 -10.82 -5.09 2.77
C LYS A 13 -10.18 -3.89 2.08
N LEU A 14 -11.00 -3.01 1.49
CA LEU A 14 -10.53 -1.78 0.84
C LEU A 14 -9.87 -0.85 1.85
N ILE A 15 -10.51 -0.63 3.01
CA ILE A 15 -9.96 0.19 4.10
C ILE A 15 -8.64 -0.40 4.59
N PHE A 16 -8.59 -1.73 4.78
CA PHE A 16 -7.37 -2.42 5.20
C PHE A 16 -6.22 -2.24 4.20
N LEU A 17 -6.46 -2.42 2.90
CA LEU A 17 -5.44 -2.21 1.85
C LEU A 17 -4.94 -0.77 1.82
N TRP A 18 -5.84 0.21 2.00
CA TRP A 18 -5.49 1.62 2.08
C TRP A 18 -4.61 1.94 3.29
N LEU A 19 -4.99 1.44 4.46
CA LEU A 19 -4.24 1.61 5.70
C LEU A 19 -2.88 0.89 5.64
N LEU A 20 -2.83 -0.32 5.08
CA LEU A 20 -1.60 -1.08 4.89
C LEU A 20 -0.62 -0.35 3.97
N GLY A 21 -1.12 0.18 2.84
CA GLY A 21 -0.31 1.00 1.93
C GLY A 21 0.21 2.26 2.63
N SER A 22 -0.64 2.96 3.38
CA SER A 22 -0.24 4.17 4.10
C SER A 22 0.81 3.90 5.19
N ALA A 23 0.64 2.82 5.95
CA ALA A 23 1.59 2.42 6.99
C ALA A 23 2.96 2.03 6.40
N THR A 24 2.97 1.28 5.29
CA THR A 24 4.20 0.90 4.61
C THR A 24 4.89 2.10 3.97
N ALA A 25 4.15 3.07 3.42
CA ALA A 25 4.69 4.32 2.90
C ALA A 25 5.36 5.16 4.00
N LEU A 26 4.69 5.28 5.15
CA LEU A 26 5.24 6.01 6.30
C LEU A 26 6.54 5.37 6.80
N LEU A 27 6.55 4.07 7.00
CA LEU A 27 7.75 3.34 7.42
C LEU A 27 8.87 3.44 6.39
N GLY A 28 8.55 3.26 5.10
CA GLY A 28 9.51 3.40 4.01
C GLY A 28 10.12 4.80 3.96
N GLY A 29 9.30 5.84 4.10
CA GLY A 29 9.73 7.23 4.15
C GLY A 29 10.58 7.55 5.38
N MET A 30 10.24 7.02 6.56
CA MET A 30 11.05 7.19 7.77
C MET A 30 12.44 6.56 7.62
N ILE A 31 12.52 5.35 7.04
CA ILE A 31 13.78 4.67 6.81
C ILE A 31 14.62 5.44 5.79
N ALA A 32 14.05 5.85 4.66
CA ALA A 32 14.75 6.64 3.65
C ALA A 32 15.22 8.00 4.17
N GLY A 33 14.39 8.68 4.98
CA GLY A 33 14.72 9.98 5.55
C GLY A 33 15.83 9.93 6.61
N ASN A 34 15.92 8.80 7.32
CA ASN A 34 16.96 8.56 8.32
C ASN A 34 18.21 7.85 7.75
N ALA A 35 18.13 7.30 6.54
CA ALA A 35 19.27 6.72 5.85
C ALA A 35 20.25 7.84 5.44
N ARG A 36 21.23 8.13 6.30
CA ARG A 36 22.33 9.05 6.02
C ARG A 36 23.63 8.28 5.99
N MET A 37 24.44 8.54 4.97
CA MET A 37 25.78 7.97 4.88
C MET A 37 26.72 8.80 5.76
N GLU A 38 26.84 8.41 7.03
CA GLU A 38 27.67 9.08 8.03
C GLU A 38 28.95 8.30 8.32
N LEU A 39 29.96 8.98 8.87
CA LEU A 39 31.23 8.37 9.30
C LEU A 39 30.96 7.27 10.34
N GLY A 40 31.28 6.03 9.98
CA GLY A 40 31.05 4.85 10.84
C GLY A 40 29.90 3.95 10.40
N VAL A 41 29.08 4.36 9.43
CA VAL A 41 28.06 3.51 8.82
C VAL A 41 28.68 2.73 7.67
N SER A 42 28.54 1.41 7.66
CA SER A 42 29.02 0.60 6.54
C SER A 42 28.18 0.88 5.29
N GLN A 43 28.82 0.90 4.12
CA GLN A 43 28.12 1.05 2.84
C GLN A 43 27.04 -0.03 2.64
N GLN A 44 27.27 -1.21 3.22
CA GLN A 44 26.35 -2.34 3.16
C GLN A 44 25.06 -2.06 3.97
N ASP A 45 25.18 -1.50 5.17
CA ASP A 45 24.02 -1.16 6.01
C ASP A 45 23.17 -0.03 5.40
N PHE A 46 23.84 0.97 4.82
CA PHE A 46 23.17 2.04 4.09
C PHE A 46 22.39 1.51 2.88
N THR A 47 23.03 0.63 2.10
CA THR A 47 22.40 0.01 0.92
C THR A 47 21.22 -0.87 1.32
N MET A 48 21.36 -1.67 2.37
CA MET A 48 20.26 -2.49 2.89
C MET A 48 19.08 -1.65 3.37
N SER A 49 19.34 -0.52 4.05
CA SER A 49 18.29 0.40 4.51
C SER A 49 17.50 0.99 3.33
N LEU A 50 18.19 1.38 2.25
CA LEU A 50 17.55 1.84 1.03
C LEU A 50 16.75 0.75 0.33
N LEU A 51 17.26 -0.49 0.27
CA LEU A 51 16.54 -1.62 -0.31
C LEU A 51 15.25 -1.94 0.48
N ILE A 52 15.32 -1.92 1.81
CA ILE A 52 14.15 -2.13 2.67
C ILE A 52 13.13 -1.01 2.45
N SER A 53 13.56 0.25 2.40
CA SER A 53 12.67 1.38 2.10
C SER A 53 12.02 1.25 0.72
N GLY A 54 12.81 0.94 -0.32
CA GLY A 54 12.30 0.71 -1.67
C GLY A 54 11.28 -0.43 -1.73
N PHE A 55 11.53 -1.53 -1.01
CA PHE A 55 10.58 -2.63 -0.90
C PHE A 55 9.26 -2.21 -0.24
N LEU A 56 9.31 -1.40 0.83
CA LEU A 56 8.11 -0.88 1.48
C LEU A 56 7.30 0.03 0.55
N PHE A 57 7.95 0.83 -0.29
CA PHE A 57 7.28 1.62 -1.32
C PHE A 57 6.66 0.74 -2.42
N LEU A 58 7.29 -0.37 -2.80
CA LEU A 58 6.67 -1.33 -3.72
C LEU A 58 5.40 -1.94 -3.12
N VAL A 59 5.44 -2.35 -1.85
CA VAL A 59 4.26 -2.87 -1.14
C VAL A 59 3.15 -1.80 -1.05
N THR A 60 3.52 -0.54 -0.82
CA THR A 60 2.59 0.60 -0.85
C THR A 60 1.87 0.68 -2.19
N GLY A 61 2.66 0.74 -3.28
CA GLY A 61 2.12 0.87 -4.64
C GLY A 61 1.20 -0.29 -5.02
N ILE A 62 1.63 -1.52 -4.73
CA ILE A 62 0.82 -2.72 -4.97
C ILE A 62 -0.50 -2.67 -4.20
N SER A 63 -0.46 -2.29 -2.91
CA SER A 63 -1.66 -2.22 -2.07
C SER A 63 -2.69 -1.23 -2.60
N TRP A 64 -2.26 -0.05 -3.03
CA TRP A 64 -3.15 0.97 -3.60
C TRP A 64 -3.65 0.62 -5.00
N ILE A 65 -2.84 -0.05 -5.83
CA ILE A 65 -3.28 -0.57 -7.14
C ILE A 65 -4.39 -1.61 -6.93
N TYR A 66 -4.22 -2.56 -6.00
CA TYR A 66 -5.25 -3.55 -5.68
C TYR A 66 -6.53 -2.90 -5.14
N ALA A 67 -6.41 -1.91 -4.25
CA ALA A 67 -7.56 -1.17 -3.74
C ALA A 67 -8.32 -0.46 -4.88
N SER A 68 -7.59 0.17 -5.81
CA SER A 68 -8.18 0.87 -6.96
C SER A 68 -8.87 -0.09 -7.93
N SER A 69 -8.27 -1.26 -8.19
CA SER A 69 -8.86 -2.30 -9.03
C SER A 69 -10.17 -2.83 -8.46
N GLU A 70 -10.22 -3.07 -7.14
CA GLU A 70 -11.44 -3.51 -6.44
C GLU A 70 -12.55 -2.45 -6.47
N ILE A 71 -12.21 -1.17 -6.36
CA ILE A 71 -13.18 -0.07 -6.50
C ILE A 71 -13.77 -0.06 -7.92
N LYS A 72 -12.92 -0.20 -8.94
CA LYS A 72 -13.35 -0.23 -10.35
C LYS A 72 -14.26 -1.42 -10.64
N ASP A 73 -13.95 -2.61 -10.12
CA ASP A 73 -14.81 -3.79 -10.25
C ASP A 73 -16.19 -3.57 -9.62
N ILE A 74 -16.25 -2.94 -8.44
CA ILE A 74 -17.53 -2.58 -7.81
C ILE A 74 -18.31 -1.60 -8.70
N GLU A 75 -17.64 -0.59 -9.25
CA GLU A 75 -18.24 0.43 -10.10
C GLU A 75 -18.79 -0.15 -11.42
N GLU A 76 -18.01 -0.94 -12.16
CA GLU A 76 -18.45 -1.58 -13.42
C GLU A 76 -19.66 -2.50 -13.20
N ASN A 77 -19.63 -3.30 -12.14
CA ASN A 77 -20.77 -4.14 -11.78
C ASN A 77 -22.03 -3.31 -11.53
N LEU A 78 -21.93 -2.13 -10.94
CA LEU A 78 -23.07 -1.24 -10.68
C LEU A 78 -23.68 -0.69 -11.99
N TYR A 79 -22.86 -0.32 -12.98
CA TYR A 79 -23.31 0.28 -14.24
C TYR A 79 -23.85 -0.72 -15.28
N GLU A 80 -23.34 -1.95 -15.36
CA GLU A 80 -23.86 -2.94 -16.34
C GLU A 80 -25.30 -3.42 -16.07
N LYS A 81 -25.89 -3.06 -14.93
CA LYS A 81 -27.21 -3.55 -14.49
C LYS A 81 -28.19 -2.46 -14.04
N GLY A 82 -27.86 -1.18 -14.27
CA GLY A 82 -28.75 -0.04 -14.08
C GLY A 82 -29.42 0.34 -15.40
#